data_AF-A0A916GVZ6-F1
#
_entry.id   AF-A0A916GVZ6-F1
#
_cell.length_a   1.000
_cell.length_b   1.000
_cell.length_c   1.000
_cell.angle_alpha   90.00
_cell.angle_beta   90.00
_cell.angle_gamma   90.00
#
_symmetry.space_group_name_H-M   'P 1'
#
loop_
_entity.id
_entity.type
_entity.pdbx_description
1 polymer ?
#
loop_
_entity_poly.entity_id
_entity_poly.type
_entity_poly.pdbx_seq_one_letter_code
_entity_poly.pdbx_strand_id
1 'polypeptide(L)'
;LRGKYKTVRAHPICPVCQTPLSDERRAEVLAEYEQQGTSRREELTKSEARLKELQTDDIRLTARLRDVEKMLKRRESVNKRAGEIEALMNEGAQAEAEQTEVIDNLTYLEGLLQSQHFAPELRQEIAEAESQIAGLGYDAAAHKSLRQELEQHRPFARQLDALHQAQTDLVEVEGEYQNGQQTLSDLDARLEAERQERSTREEAVKGIQTQMRLYQEVQTEVKRQREITQNARDDFQAARQNLSALDIQRKRVLELEARLEVLENEQMICKTVQEAFGKKGVPAMLIEQAIPDLEYATNDLLRRMTDGRMNVSFRLQRATKSDTVVETLEVEISDELGTRNYDLYSGGEAFRVNFALRVALSQLLTRRAGARLRTLVIDEGFGSQDATGRERLVESIRSIQDDFDLILVVTHIDELREAFPAQIAVQKNADGATVSIR
;
A
#
# COMPACT_ATOMS: atom_id res chain seq x y z
N LEU A 1 14.30 6.91 -21.56
CA LEU A 1 14.72 5.51 -21.84
C LEU A 1 15.20 4.79 -20.58
N ARG A 2 16.27 5.24 -19.89
CA ARG A 2 16.78 4.59 -18.66
C ARG A 2 15.72 4.34 -17.56
N GLY A 3 14.79 5.28 -17.35
CA GLY A 3 13.67 5.09 -16.42
C GLY A 3 12.72 3.96 -16.83
N LYS A 4 12.27 3.97 -18.09
CA LYS A 4 11.34 2.96 -18.65
C LYS A 4 11.94 1.54 -18.68
N TYR A 5 13.23 1.41 -19.00
CA TYR A 5 13.96 0.13 -18.97
C TYR A 5 14.06 -0.45 -17.55
N LYS A 6 14.31 0.38 -16.52
CA LYS A 6 14.34 -0.07 -15.12
C LYS A 6 12.98 -0.57 -14.64
N THR A 7 11.88 0.06 -15.06
CA THR A 7 10.52 -0.32 -14.65
C THR A 7 10.11 -1.69 -15.19
N VAL A 8 10.35 -1.98 -16.48
CA VAL A 8 10.03 -3.27 -17.12
C VAL A 8 10.89 -4.42 -16.58
N ARG A 9 12.13 -4.10 -16.15
CA ARG A 9 13.02 -5.07 -15.52
C ARG A 9 12.57 -5.44 -14.11
N ALA A 10 11.99 -4.50 -13.35
CA ALA A 10 11.56 -4.72 -11.97
C ALA A 10 10.15 -5.34 -11.87
N HIS A 11 9.23 -4.99 -12.77
CA HIS A 11 7.84 -5.44 -12.74
C HIS A 11 7.39 -5.85 -14.16
N PRO A 12 6.67 -6.98 -14.35
CA PRO A 12 6.24 -7.46 -15.67
C PRO A 12 5.01 -6.67 -16.17
N ILE A 13 5.12 -5.34 -16.20
CA ILE A 13 4.06 -4.42 -16.59
C ILE A 13 4.62 -3.45 -17.62
N CYS A 14 3.90 -3.27 -18.74
CA CYS A 14 4.32 -2.33 -19.77
C CYS A 14 4.22 -0.87 -19.27
N PRO A 15 5.31 -0.08 -19.30
CA PRO A 15 5.34 1.28 -18.75
C PRO A 15 4.61 2.33 -19.62
N VAL A 16 3.99 1.92 -20.74
CA VAL A 16 3.24 2.80 -21.64
C VAL A 16 1.73 2.53 -21.57
N CYS A 17 1.32 1.26 -21.53
CA CYS A 17 -0.10 0.87 -21.55
C CYS A 17 -0.56 0.07 -20.30
N GLN A 18 0.32 -0.16 -19.32
CA GLN A 18 0.04 -0.75 -18.01
C GLN A 18 -0.55 -2.18 -17.99
N THR A 19 -0.57 -2.87 -19.12
CA THR A 19 -0.96 -4.29 -19.19
C THR A 19 0.15 -5.23 -18.67
N PRO A 20 -0.20 -6.37 -18.04
CA PRO A 20 0.76 -7.40 -17.65
C PRO A 20 1.43 -7.99 -18.90
N LEU A 21 2.76 -8.05 -18.91
CA LEU A 21 3.54 -8.62 -20.01
C LEU A 21 3.79 -10.10 -19.74
N SER A 22 3.55 -10.95 -20.74
CA SER A 22 4.06 -12.32 -20.74
C SER A 22 5.60 -12.31 -20.81
N ASP A 23 6.26 -13.38 -20.37
CA ASP A 23 7.73 -13.43 -20.30
C ASP A 23 8.40 -13.22 -21.66
N GLU A 24 7.81 -13.74 -22.75
CA GLU A 24 8.28 -13.49 -24.13
C GLU A 24 8.16 -12.00 -24.52
N ARG A 25 7.01 -11.37 -24.24
CA ARG A 25 6.79 -9.96 -24.59
C ARG A 25 7.62 -9.01 -23.74
N ARG A 26 7.97 -9.40 -22.51
CA ARG A 26 8.89 -8.66 -21.64
C ARG A 26 10.32 -8.69 -22.18
N ALA A 27 10.77 -9.83 -22.69
CA ALA A 27 12.09 -9.95 -23.32
C ALA A 27 12.19 -9.10 -24.59
N GLU A 28 11.16 -9.09 -25.44
CA GLU A 28 11.11 -8.24 -26.64
C GLU A 28 11.17 -6.74 -26.30
N VAL A 29 10.38 -6.27 -25.32
CA VAL A 29 10.34 -4.86 -24.94
C VAL A 29 11.66 -4.40 -24.30
N LEU A 30 12.33 -5.26 -23.54
CA LEU A 30 13.65 -4.96 -22.99
C LEU A 30 14.72 -4.89 -24.08
N ALA A 31 14.70 -5.81 -25.05
CA ALA A 31 15.59 -5.79 -26.21
C ALA A 31 15.37 -4.54 -27.08
N GLU A 32 14.11 -4.15 -27.30
CA GLU A 32 13.75 -2.94 -28.04
C GLU A 32 14.25 -1.67 -27.34
N TYR A 33 14.13 -1.59 -26.01
CA TYR A 33 14.66 -0.47 -25.24
C TYR A 33 16.18 -0.44 -25.12
N GLU A 34 16.85 -1.60 -25.17
CA GLU A 34 18.31 -1.68 -25.29
C GLU A 34 18.77 -1.20 -26.66
N GLN A 35 18.12 -1.65 -27.73
CA GLN A 35 18.43 -1.24 -29.11
C GLN A 35 18.15 0.26 -29.35
N GLN A 36 17.04 0.79 -28.84
CA GLN A 36 16.78 2.23 -28.86
C GLN A 36 17.77 3.00 -27.99
N GLY A 37 18.27 2.38 -26.92
CA GLY A 37 19.29 2.95 -26.03
C GLY A 37 20.68 3.02 -26.68
N THR A 38 21.08 2.02 -27.46
CA THR A 38 22.35 2.01 -28.21
C THR A 38 22.27 2.95 -29.41
N SER A 39 21.20 2.89 -30.21
CA SER A 39 20.97 3.78 -31.35
C SER A 39 20.99 5.27 -30.94
N ARG A 40 20.29 5.65 -29.86
CA ARG A 40 20.34 7.05 -29.39
C ARG A 40 21.68 7.47 -28.80
N ARG A 41 22.49 6.54 -28.27
CA ARG A 41 23.86 6.86 -27.84
C ARG A 41 24.78 7.08 -29.03
N GLU A 42 24.64 6.31 -30.08
CA GLU A 42 25.38 6.50 -31.34
C GLU A 42 24.99 7.82 -32.04
N GLU A 43 23.70 8.18 -32.01
CA GLU A 43 23.25 9.50 -32.50
C GLU A 43 23.78 10.64 -31.63
N LEU A 44 23.82 10.48 -30.31
CA LEU A 44 24.37 11.46 -29.39
C LEU A 44 25.88 11.66 -29.63
N THR A 45 26.66 10.58 -29.76
CA THR A 45 28.10 10.68 -30.01
C THR A 45 28.40 11.27 -31.39
N LYS A 46 27.62 10.94 -32.42
CA LYS A 46 27.71 11.61 -33.73
C LYS A 46 27.37 13.10 -33.64
N SER A 47 26.32 13.46 -32.89
CA SER A 47 25.91 14.85 -32.71
C SER A 47 26.92 15.65 -31.90
N GLU A 48 27.50 15.07 -30.85
CA GLU A 48 28.55 15.69 -30.04
C GLU A 48 29.87 15.87 -30.83
N ALA A 49 30.24 14.89 -31.66
CA ALA A 49 31.38 15.02 -32.57
C ALA A 49 31.15 16.14 -33.59
N ARG A 50 29.94 16.21 -34.19
CA ARG A 50 29.56 17.27 -35.12
C ARG A 50 29.54 18.64 -34.46
N LEU A 51 29.11 18.73 -33.20
CA LEU A 51 29.09 19.98 -32.44
C LEU A 51 30.51 20.48 -32.18
N LYS A 52 31.45 19.59 -31.83
CA LYS A 52 32.87 19.93 -31.68
C LYS A 52 33.50 20.38 -32.99
N GLU A 53 33.19 19.71 -34.10
CA GLU A 53 33.67 20.09 -35.44
C GLU A 53 33.21 21.50 -35.80
N LEU A 54 31.91 21.78 -35.64
CA LEU A 54 31.30 23.09 -35.89
C LEU A 54 31.83 24.19 -34.96
N GLN A 55 32.09 23.88 -33.69
CA GLN A 55 32.72 24.84 -32.76
C GLN A 55 34.16 25.19 -33.18
N THR A 56 34.89 24.21 -33.72
CA THR A 56 36.27 24.44 -34.21
C THR A 56 36.25 25.30 -35.47
N ASP A 57 35.29 25.05 -36.37
CA ASP A 57 35.08 25.84 -37.58
C ASP A 57 34.59 27.28 -37.27
N ASP A 58 33.71 27.46 -36.28
CA ASP A 58 33.25 28.78 -35.83
C ASP A 58 34.42 29.64 -35.32
N ILE A 59 35.30 29.06 -34.49
CA ILE A 59 36.51 29.75 -34.01
C ILE A 59 37.42 30.13 -35.19
N ARG A 60 37.63 29.21 -36.15
CA ARG A 60 38.50 29.44 -37.32
C ARG A 60 37.94 30.51 -38.26
N LEU A 61 36.63 30.48 -38.53
CA LEU A 61 35.95 31.43 -39.42
C LEU A 61 35.86 32.81 -38.77
N THR A 62 35.61 32.90 -37.46
CA THR A 62 35.58 34.18 -36.73
C THR A 62 36.96 34.84 -36.70
N ALA A 63 38.04 34.05 -36.59
CA ALA A 63 39.41 34.55 -36.71
C ALA A 63 39.72 35.09 -38.12
N ARG A 64 39.32 34.35 -39.17
CA ARG A 64 39.47 34.81 -40.57
C ARG A 64 38.68 36.07 -40.88
N LEU A 65 37.46 36.20 -40.34
CA LEU A 65 36.65 37.42 -40.50
C LEU A 65 37.34 38.64 -39.92
N ARG A 66 37.93 38.55 -38.71
CA ARG A 66 38.70 39.65 -38.13
C ARG A 66 39.92 40.06 -38.96
N ASP A 67 40.62 39.10 -39.55
CA ASP A 67 41.78 39.40 -40.39
C ASP A 67 41.38 40.07 -41.71
N VAL A 68 40.29 39.62 -42.34
CA VAL A 68 39.73 40.24 -43.56
C VAL A 68 39.20 41.65 -43.27
N GLU A 69 38.54 41.88 -42.15
CA GLU A 69 38.08 43.22 -41.71
C GLU A 69 39.25 44.18 -41.49
N LYS A 70 40.37 43.71 -40.90
CA LYS A 70 41.60 44.50 -40.77
C LYS A 70 42.20 44.86 -42.12
N MET A 71 42.21 43.93 -43.07
CA MET A 71 42.71 44.19 -44.43
C MET A 71 41.82 45.20 -45.19
N LEU A 72 40.50 45.14 -45.02
CA LEU A 72 39.55 46.09 -45.62
C LEU A 72 39.74 47.51 -45.08
N LYS A 73 39.87 47.70 -43.76
CA LYS A 73 40.19 49.01 -43.16
C LYS A 73 41.52 49.58 -43.69
N ARG A 74 42.53 48.74 -43.89
CA ARG A 74 43.82 49.18 -44.44
C ARG A 74 43.67 49.61 -45.91
N ARG A 75 42.84 48.93 -46.71
CA ARG A 75 42.60 49.25 -48.13
C ARG A 75 41.93 50.61 -48.33
N GLU A 76 40.95 50.98 -47.50
CA GLU A 76 40.34 52.32 -47.55
C GLU A 76 41.37 53.43 -47.32
N SER A 77 42.27 53.26 -46.33
CA SER A 77 43.32 54.25 -46.05
C SER A 77 44.35 54.40 -47.18
N VAL A 78 44.66 53.30 -47.89
CA VAL A 78 45.60 53.30 -49.02
C VAL A 78 44.96 53.89 -50.27
N ASN A 79 43.67 53.61 -50.54
CA ASN A 79 42.95 54.22 -51.66
C ASN A 79 42.80 55.74 -51.51
N LYS A 80 42.57 56.24 -50.28
CA LYS A 80 42.50 57.68 -50.04
C LYS A 80 43.84 58.37 -50.33
N ARG A 81 44.95 57.79 -49.87
CA ARG A 81 46.32 58.29 -50.17
C ARG A 81 46.68 58.18 -51.65
N ALA A 82 46.23 57.15 -52.35
CA ALA A 82 46.46 57.03 -53.79
C ALA A 82 45.76 58.16 -54.57
N GLY A 83 44.50 58.48 -54.22
CA GLY A 83 43.77 59.60 -54.84
C GLY A 83 44.36 60.98 -54.54
N GLU A 84 44.87 61.20 -53.32
CA GLU A 84 45.58 62.44 -52.96
C GLU A 84 46.88 62.62 -53.76
N ILE A 85 47.63 61.54 -54.00
CA ILE A 85 48.86 61.57 -54.80
C ILE A 85 48.55 61.78 -56.30
N GLU A 86 47.48 61.16 -56.82
CA GLU A 86 47.05 61.33 -58.22
C GLU A 86 46.59 62.77 -58.51
N ALA A 87 45.89 63.41 -57.55
CA ALA A 87 45.51 64.82 -57.64
C ALA A 87 46.72 65.76 -57.66
N LEU A 88 47.70 65.55 -56.76
CA LEU A 88 48.93 66.33 -56.71
C LEU A 88 49.82 66.15 -57.96
N MET A 89 49.84 64.95 -58.56
CA MET A 89 50.56 64.72 -59.82
C MET A 89 49.90 65.46 -61.00
N ASN A 90 48.57 65.57 -61.03
CA ASN A 90 47.87 66.35 -62.06
C ASN A 90 48.06 67.86 -61.88
N GLU A 91 48.02 68.38 -60.64
CA GLU A 91 48.33 69.80 -60.35
C GLU A 91 49.78 70.15 -60.72
N GLY A 92 50.73 69.25 -60.46
CA GLY A 92 52.14 69.43 -60.86
C GLY A 92 52.34 69.47 -62.39
N ALA A 93 51.66 68.58 -63.13
CA ALA A 93 51.73 68.57 -64.59
C ALA A 93 51.11 69.82 -65.23
N GLN A 94 50.05 70.38 -64.61
CA GLN A 94 49.39 71.59 -65.08
C GLN A 94 50.23 72.85 -64.80
N ALA A 95 50.88 72.92 -63.62
CA ALA A 95 51.79 74.01 -63.28
C ALA A 95 53.06 74.04 -64.16
N GLU A 96 53.57 72.89 -64.60
CA GLU A 96 54.72 72.81 -65.52
C GLU A 96 54.37 73.31 -66.94
N ALA A 97 53.13 73.06 -67.40
CA ALA A 97 52.63 73.62 -68.66
C ALA A 97 52.47 75.15 -68.60
N GLU A 98 51.91 75.68 -67.50
CA GLU A 98 51.72 77.13 -67.29
C GLU A 98 53.05 77.87 -67.09
N GLN A 99 54.05 77.24 -66.44
CA GLN A 99 55.37 77.85 -66.23
C GLN A 99 56.08 78.17 -67.55
N THR A 100 55.91 77.32 -68.57
CA THR A 100 56.54 77.52 -69.89
C THR A 100 55.96 78.75 -70.61
N GLU A 101 54.64 78.97 -70.51
CA GLU A 101 53.94 80.12 -71.10
C GLU A 101 54.25 81.44 -70.37
N VAL A 102 54.45 81.38 -69.04
CA VAL A 102 54.84 82.56 -68.25
C VAL A 102 56.29 82.98 -68.51
N ILE A 103 57.22 82.03 -68.71
CA ILE A 103 58.62 82.33 -69.03
C ILE A 103 58.76 82.98 -70.42
N ASP A 104 57.97 82.56 -71.41
CA ASP A 104 57.98 83.18 -72.74
C ASP A 104 57.44 84.62 -72.71
N ASN A 105 56.38 84.89 -71.93
CA ASN A 105 55.85 86.25 -71.74
C ASN A 105 56.80 87.17 -70.96
N LEU A 106 57.52 86.63 -69.98
CA LEU A 106 58.47 87.39 -69.17
C LEU A 106 59.68 87.81 -70.00
N THR A 107 60.16 86.94 -70.90
CA THR A 107 61.25 87.23 -71.84
C THR A 107 60.86 88.31 -72.85
N TYR A 108 59.60 88.35 -73.30
CA TYR A 108 59.07 89.41 -74.17
C TYR A 108 58.95 90.77 -73.46
N LEU A 109 58.43 90.78 -72.22
CA LEU A 109 58.23 92.02 -71.45
C LEU A 109 59.54 92.64 -70.93
N GLU A 110 60.54 91.83 -70.58
CA GLU A 110 61.86 92.33 -70.18
C GLU A 110 62.60 93.02 -71.35
N GLY A 111 62.41 92.57 -72.59
CA GLY A 111 62.93 93.23 -73.80
C GLY A 111 62.27 94.59 -74.08
N LEU A 112 60.98 94.74 -73.76
CA LEU A 112 60.23 95.99 -73.92
C LEU A 112 60.62 97.04 -72.87
N LEU A 113 60.96 96.58 -71.65
CA LEU A 113 61.42 97.43 -70.53
C LEU A 113 62.87 97.91 -70.72
N GLN A 114 63.78 97.06 -71.20
CA GLN A 114 65.18 97.44 -71.43
C GLN A 114 65.36 98.42 -72.60
N SER A 115 64.50 98.35 -73.62
CA SER A 115 64.53 99.27 -74.77
C SER A 115 63.89 100.64 -74.50
N GLN A 116 63.23 100.82 -73.34
CA GLN A 116 62.50 102.05 -72.95
C GLN A 116 61.55 102.59 -74.04
N HIS A 117 61.08 101.75 -74.97
CA HIS A 117 60.19 102.09 -76.07
C HIS A 117 58.75 101.69 -75.75
N PHE A 118 58.24 102.15 -74.60
CA PHE A 118 56.83 102.02 -74.25
C PHE A 118 56.20 103.41 -74.06
N ALA A 119 55.03 103.61 -74.69
CA ALA A 119 54.12 104.75 -74.49
C ALA A 119 54.78 106.17 -74.46
N PRO A 120 55.32 106.67 -75.59
CA PRO A 120 56.01 107.96 -75.65
C PRO A 120 55.10 109.18 -75.39
N GLU A 121 53.82 109.11 -75.74
CA GLU A 121 52.84 110.20 -75.57
C GLU A 121 52.49 110.47 -74.09
N LEU A 122 52.38 109.41 -73.28
CA LEU A 122 52.05 109.49 -71.85
C LEU A 122 53.20 110.06 -70.99
N ARG A 123 54.46 109.93 -71.42
CA ARG A 123 55.59 110.54 -70.70
C ARG A 123 55.68 112.05 -70.89
N GLN A 124 55.15 112.58 -71.99
CA GLN A 124 55.07 114.03 -72.19
C GLN A 124 53.98 114.64 -71.30
N GLU A 125 52.86 113.95 -71.09
CA GLU A 125 51.81 114.34 -70.13
C GLU A 125 52.27 114.27 -68.67
N ILE A 126 53.13 113.32 -68.30
CA ILE A 126 53.69 113.24 -66.93
C ILE A 126 54.60 114.44 -66.61
N ALA A 127 55.41 114.90 -67.57
CA ALA A 127 56.24 116.09 -67.37
C ALA A 127 55.40 117.38 -67.21
N GLU A 128 54.25 117.46 -67.88
CA GLU A 128 53.28 118.56 -67.68
C GLU A 128 52.55 118.45 -66.34
N ALA A 129 52.18 117.24 -65.90
CA ALA A 129 51.54 117.01 -64.61
C ALA A 129 52.47 117.30 -63.42
N GLU A 130 53.77 117.00 -63.51
CA GLU A 130 54.75 117.33 -62.47
C GLU A 130 54.93 118.86 -62.32
N SER A 131 54.84 119.62 -63.42
CA SER A 131 54.83 121.09 -63.40
C SER A 131 53.58 121.66 -62.73
N GLN A 132 52.41 121.02 -62.92
CA GLN A 132 51.15 121.43 -62.27
C GLN A 132 51.13 121.10 -60.76
N ILE A 133 51.72 119.99 -60.33
CA ILE A 133 51.81 119.60 -58.91
C ILE A 133 52.69 120.58 -58.12
N ALA A 134 53.76 121.12 -58.72
CA ALA A 134 54.58 122.16 -58.08
C ALA A 134 53.81 123.48 -57.81
N GLY A 135 52.70 123.73 -58.51
CA GLY A 135 51.85 124.92 -58.33
C GLY A 135 50.75 124.82 -57.27
N LEU A 136 50.47 123.61 -56.74
CA LEU A 136 49.28 123.35 -55.91
C LEU A 136 49.49 123.51 -54.38
N GLY A 137 50.69 123.83 -53.90
CA GLY A 137 50.92 124.14 -52.48
C GLY A 137 50.58 123.01 -51.50
N TYR A 138 50.69 121.75 -51.93
CA TYR A 138 50.42 120.57 -51.11
C TYR A 138 51.47 120.41 -49.99
N ASP A 139 51.07 120.65 -48.74
CA ASP A 139 51.91 120.44 -47.55
C ASP A 139 51.85 118.98 -47.08
N ALA A 140 52.82 118.20 -47.54
CA ALA A 140 52.97 116.79 -47.16
C ALA A 140 53.20 116.58 -45.65
N ALA A 141 53.70 117.59 -44.91
CA ALA A 141 53.95 117.48 -43.48
C ALA A 141 52.64 117.60 -42.66
N ALA A 142 51.75 118.52 -43.05
CA ALA A 142 50.44 118.68 -42.40
C ALA A 142 49.52 117.46 -42.61
N HIS A 143 49.54 116.84 -43.78
CA HIS A 143 48.81 115.58 -44.01
C HIS A 143 49.37 114.45 -43.14
N LYS A 144 50.70 114.36 -43.03
CA LYS A 144 51.36 113.31 -42.25
C LYS A 144 51.06 113.43 -40.75
N SER A 145 51.00 114.64 -40.18
CA SER A 145 50.67 114.83 -38.76
C SER A 145 49.23 114.45 -38.44
N LEU A 146 48.26 114.90 -39.24
CA LEU A 146 46.83 114.54 -39.10
C LEU A 146 46.61 113.03 -39.22
N ARG A 147 47.33 112.36 -40.13
CA ARG A 147 47.25 110.91 -40.28
C ARG A 147 47.87 110.16 -39.08
N GLN A 148 48.89 110.75 -38.45
CA GLN A 148 49.53 110.21 -37.25
C GLN A 148 48.64 110.35 -36.01
N GLU A 149 47.94 111.48 -35.84
CA GLU A 149 46.91 111.65 -34.80
C GLU A 149 45.75 110.67 -34.98
N LEU A 150 45.28 110.46 -36.22
CA LEU A 150 44.22 109.51 -36.52
C LEU A 150 44.62 108.07 -36.18
N GLU A 151 45.88 107.69 -36.42
CA GLU A 151 46.41 106.38 -35.99
C GLU A 151 46.60 106.26 -34.47
N GLN A 152 46.93 107.35 -33.77
CA GLN A 152 47.00 107.36 -32.31
C GLN A 152 45.61 107.21 -31.67
N HIS A 153 44.55 107.69 -32.32
CA HIS A 153 43.18 107.60 -31.79
C HIS A 153 42.41 106.33 -32.21
N ARG A 154 42.85 105.63 -33.26
CA ARG A 154 42.26 104.38 -33.76
C ARG A 154 42.11 103.25 -32.72
N PRO A 155 43.05 103.05 -31.77
CA PRO A 155 42.90 102.06 -30.70
C PRO A 155 41.72 102.33 -29.77
N PHE A 156 41.40 103.60 -29.50
CA PHE A 156 40.30 103.96 -28.61
C PHE A 156 38.93 103.65 -29.21
N ALA A 157 38.77 103.79 -30.54
CA ALA A 157 37.57 103.34 -31.24
C ALA A 157 37.37 101.82 -31.09
N ARG A 158 38.44 101.03 -31.27
CA ARG A 158 38.40 99.57 -31.05
C ARG A 158 38.11 99.20 -29.59
N GLN A 159 38.63 99.97 -28.64
CA GLN A 159 38.35 99.75 -27.21
C GLN A 159 36.90 100.08 -26.85
N LEU A 160 36.30 101.10 -27.47
CA LEU A 160 34.89 101.43 -27.29
C LEU A 160 33.99 100.34 -27.87
N ASP A 161 34.31 99.84 -29.07
CA ASP A 161 33.58 98.71 -29.67
C ASP A 161 33.71 97.45 -28.81
N ALA A 162 34.91 97.15 -28.30
CA ALA A 162 35.13 96.03 -27.38
C ALA A 162 34.40 96.21 -26.04
N LEU A 163 34.28 97.43 -25.53
CA LEU A 163 33.51 97.73 -24.32
C LEU A 163 32.01 97.52 -24.55
N HIS A 164 31.47 97.99 -25.68
CA HIS A 164 30.07 97.77 -26.04
C HIS A 164 29.76 96.29 -26.25
N GLN A 165 30.66 95.55 -26.90
CA GLN A 165 30.56 94.10 -27.04
C GLN A 165 30.53 93.44 -25.66
N ALA A 166 31.50 93.76 -24.79
CA ALA A 166 31.56 93.20 -23.44
C ALA A 166 30.35 93.56 -22.56
N GLN A 167 29.77 94.75 -22.71
CA GLN A 167 28.52 95.13 -22.03
C GLN A 167 27.33 94.32 -22.52
N THR A 168 27.29 94.02 -23.82
CA THR A 168 26.23 93.19 -24.42
C THR A 168 26.37 91.75 -23.96
N ASP A 169 27.58 91.19 -24.02
CA ASP A 169 27.90 89.83 -23.56
C ASP A 169 27.63 89.67 -22.05
N LEU A 170 27.89 90.70 -21.23
CA LEU A 170 27.62 90.67 -19.79
C LEU A 170 26.14 90.46 -19.49
N VAL A 171 25.23 91.12 -20.22
CA VAL A 171 23.78 90.96 -20.04
C VAL A 171 23.33 89.54 -20.39
N GLU A 172 23.91 88.95 -21.45
CA GLU A 172 23.63 87.58 -21.84
C GLU A 172 24.12 86.58 -20.78
N VAL A 173 25.37 86.73 -20.31
CA VAL A 173 25.97 85.88 -19.28
C VAL A 173 25.25 86.01 -17.92
N GLU A 174 24.81 87.21 -17.54
CA GLU A 174 24.00 87.41 -16.33
C GLU A 174 22.64 86.70 -16.44
N GLY A 175 22.01 86.75 -17.62
CA GLY A 175 20.78 86.01 -17.91
C GLY A 175 20.98 84.49 -17.83
N GLU A 176 22.05 83.97 -18.43
CA GLU A 176 22.42 82.55 -18.34
C GLU A 176 22.71 82.13 -16.91
N TYR A 177 23.42 82.96 -16.13
CA TYR A 177 23.71 82.70 -14.73
C TYR A 177 22.44 82.61 -13.88
N GLN A 178 21.51 83.55 -14.03
CA GLN A 178 20.23 83.52 -13.31
C GLN A 178 19.38 82.31 -13.68
N ASN A 179 19.29 81.98 -14.98
CA ASN A 179 18.60 80.78 -15.44
C ASN A 179 19.25 79.50 -14.89
N GLY A 180 20.58 79.46 -14.85
CA GLY A 180 21.35 78.37 -14.25
C GLY A 180 21.07 78.23 -12.74
N GLN A 181 21.02 79.34 -12.00
CA GLN A 181 20.69 79.33 -10.58
C GLN A 181 19.26 78.83 -10.31
N GLN A 182 18.27 79.27 -11.10
CA GLN A 182 16.90 78.76 -10.98
C GLN A 182 16.83 77.26 -11.27
N THR A 183 17.49 76.81 -12.34
CA THR A 183 17.53 75.38 -12.69
C THR A 183 18.17 74.54 -11.59
N LEU A 184 19.22 75.04 -10.96
CA LEU A 184 19.92 74.35 -9.87
C LEU A 184 19.04 74.25 -8.62
N SER A 185 18.35 75.35 -8.26
CA SER A 185 17.38 75.37 -7.17
C SER A 185 16.22 74.38 -7.39
N ASP A 186 15.68 74.32 -8.61
CA ASP A 186 14.61 73.38 -8.97
C ASP A 186 15.08 71.92 -8.92
N LEU A 187 16.31 71.66 -9.36
CA LEU A 187 16.93 70.32 -9.28
C LEU A 187 17.17 69.89 -7.84
N ASP A 188 17.66 70.78 -6.98
CA ASP A 188 17.87 70.49 -5.56
C ASP A 188 16.54 70.19 -4.84
N ALA A 189 15.49 70.96 -5.12
CA ALA A 189 14.15 70.71 -4.57
C ALA A 189 13.60 69.34 -5.00
N ARG A 190 13.80 68.96 -6.28
CA ARG A 190 13.41 67.63 -6.79
C ARG A 190 14.23 66.51 -6.16
N LEU A 191 15.53 66.70 -6.00
CA LEU A 191 16.42 65.72 -5.39
C LEU A 191 16.01 65.43 -3.95
N GLU A 192 15.65 66.47 -3.19
CA GLU A 192 15.24 66.30 -1.80
C GLU A 192 13.87 65.64 -1.67
N ALA A 193 12.93 65.97 -2.57
CA ALA A 193 11.65 65.27 -2.66
C ALA A 193 11.83 63.76 -2.96
N GLU A 194 12.67 63.42 -3.93
CA GLU A 194 13.01 62.03 -4.29
C GLU A 194 13.70 61.29 -3.14
N ARG A 195 14.59 61.96 -2.39
CA ARG A 195 15.23 61.38 -1.19
C ARG A 195 14.21 61.07 -0.11
N GLN A 196 13.27 61.98 0.14
CA GLN A 196 12.23 61.78 1.14
C GLN A 196 11.28 60.65 0.72
N GLU A 197 10.88 60.60 -0.54
CA GLU A 197 10.04 59.52 -1.06
C GLU A 197 10.76 58.17 -0.98
N ARG A 198 12.05 58.11 -1.35
CA ARG A 198 12.88 56.92 -1.19
C ARG A 198 12.94 56.45 0.26
N SER A 199 13.14 57.36 1.23
CA SER A 199 13.16 57.02 2.66
C SER A 199 11.84 56.36 3.09
N THR A 200 10.70 56.93 2.71
CA THR A 200 9.38 56.36 3.06
C THR A 200 9.16 54.98 2.44
N ARG A 201 9.61 54.78 1.19
CA ARG A 201 9.55 53.47 0.51
C ARG A 201 10.45 52.45 1.18
N GLU A 202 11.65 52.83 1.60
CA GLU A 202 12.58 51.94 2.34
C GLU A 202 11.99 51.50 3.70
N GLU A 203 11.32 52.39 4.42
CA GLU A 203 10.60 52.04 5.65
C GLU A 203 9.42 51.10 5.38
N ALA A 204 8.63 51.37 4.34
CA ALA A 204 7.54 50.49 3.94
C ALA A 204 8.03 49.08 3.58
N VAL A 205 9.16 48.97 2.86
CA VAL A 205 9.78 47.68 2.53
C VAL A 205 10.21 46.93 3.79
N LYS A 206 10.82 47.61 4.77
CA LYS A 206 11.17 46.99 6.07
C LYS A 206 9.92 46.49 6.79
N GLY A 207 8.83 47.25 6.77
CA GLY A 207 7.52 46.85 7.31
C GLY A 207 6.98 45.58 6.66
N ILE A 208 6.98 45.53 5.32
CA ILE A 208 6.52 44.36 4.55
C ILE A 208 7.41 43.14 4.83
N GLN A 209 8.74 43.30 4.85
CA GLN A 209 9.66 42.21 5.18
C GLN A 209 9.37 41.60 6.57
N THR A 210 9.10 42.46 7.56
CA THR A 210 8.72 42.01 8.91
C THR A 210 7.40 41.23 8.90
N GLN A 211 6.38 41.73 8.19
CA GLN A 211 5.11 41.00 8.07
C GLN A 211 5.25 39.68 7.31
N MET A 212 6.10 39.64 6.28
CA MET A 212 6.31 38.44 5.48
C MET A 212 6.97 37.33 6.32
N ARG A 213 7.90 37.69 7.20
CA ARG A 213 8.49 36.78 8.18
C ARG A 213 7.44 36.26 9.17
N LEU A 214 6.65 37.14 9.77
CA LEU A 214 5.56 36.75 10.68
C LEU A 214 4.55 35.83 10.01
N TYR A 215 4.18 36.12 8.76
CA TYR A 215 3.28 35.29 7.98
C TYR A 215 3.85 33.87 7.76
N GLN A 216 5.15 33.75 7.47
CA GLN A 216 5.82 32.47 7.32
C GLN A 216 5.82 31.68 8.65
N GLU A 217 6.11 32.33 9.77
CA GLU A 217 6.08 31.72 11.09
C GLU A 217 4.67 31.22 11.44
N VAL A 218 3.64 32.04 11.22
CA VAL A 218 2.24 31.64 11.41
C VAL A 218 1.85 30.48 10.49
N GLN A 219 2.26 30.49 9.22
CA GLN A 219 2.01 29.37 8.30
C GLN A 219 2.64 28.07 8.79
N THR A 220 3.88 28.12 9.29
CA THR A 220 4.54 26.92 9.83
C THR A 220 3.82 26.39 11.06
N GLU A 221 3.37 27.28 11.95
CA GLU A 221 2.63 26.87 13.15
C GLU A 221 1.25 26.31 12.81
N VAL A 222 0.53 26.90 11.86
CA VAL A 222 -0.77 26.37 11.39
C VAL A 222 -0.60 24.98 10.78
N LYS A 223 0.46 24.73 9.99
CA LYS A 223 0.76 23.39 9.47
C LYS A 223 1.01 22.40 10.61
N ARG A 224 1.85 22.76 11.58
CA ARG A 224 2.15 21.94 12.76
C ARG A 224 0.88 21.59 13.54
N GLN A 225 0.01 22.56 13.80
CA GLN A 225 -1.25 22.33 14.53
C GLN A 225 -2.22 21.45 13.77
N ARG A 226 -2.27 21.57 12.43
CA ARG A 226 -3.08 20.68 11.59
C ARG A 226 -2.59 19.24 11.64
N GLU A 227 -1.28 19.01 11.59
CA GLU A 227 -0.70 17.67 11.72
C GLU A 227 -1.00 17.05 13.09
N ILE A 228 -0.83 17.80 14.18
CA ILE A 228 -1.17 17.33 15.53
C ILE A 228 -2.66 16.97 15.63
N THR A 229 -3.54 17.83 15.12
CA THR A 229 -4.99 17.60 15.15
C THR A 229 -5.39 16.39 14.31
N GLN A 230 -4.75 16.20 13.16
CA GLN A 230 -5.02 15.06 12.29
C GLN A 230 -4.59 13.75 12.97
N ASN A 231 -3.37 13.69 13.51
CA ASN A 231 -2.89 12.51 14.22
C ASN A 231 -3.80 12.17 15.41
N ALA A 232 -4.19 13.17 16.22
CA ALA A 232 -5.10 12.96 17.35
C ALA A 232 -6.49 12.43 16.92
N ARG A 233 -6.99 12.85 15.74
CA ARG A 233 -8.25 12.32 15.17
C ARG A 233 -8.10 10.88 14.72
N ASP A 234 -6.99 10.56 14.05
CA ASP A 234 -6.72 9.21 13.56
C ASP A 234 -6.56 8.23 14.73
N ASP A 235 -5.83 8.63 15.77
CA ASP A 235 -5.68 7.87 17.02
C ASP A 235 -7.03 7.67 17.72
N PHE A 236 -7.86 8.71 17.82
CA PHE A 236 -9.19 8.61 18.41
C PHE A 236 -10.10 7.66 17.62
N GLN A 237 -10.05 7.72 16.29
CA GLN A 237 -10.84 6.84 15.43
C GLN A 237 -10.39 5.37 15.56
N ALA A 238 -9.08 5.12 15.60
CA ALA A 238 -8.52 3.79 15.83
C ALA A 238 -8.93 3.24 17.22
N ALA A 239 -8.82 4.05 18.27
CA ALA A 239 -9.23 3.67 19.61
C ALA A 239 -10.74 3.32 19.68
N ARG A 240 -11.58 4.12 19.01
CA ARG A 240 -13.02 3.87 18.93
C ARG A 240 -13.36 2.58 18.18
N GLN A 241 -12.67 2.29 17.08
CA GLN A 241 -12.84 1.02 16.34
C GLN A 241 -12.46 -0.17 17.21
N ASN A 242 -11.32 -0.10 17.91
CA ASN A 242 -10.88 -1.14 18.83
C ASN A 242 -11.89 -1.37 19.96
N LEU A 243 -12.45 -0.30 20.53
CA LEU A 243 -13.47 -0.40 21.58
C LEU A 243 -14.74 -1.13 21.06
N SER A 244 -15.18 -0.79 19.85
CA SER A 244 -16.33 -1.46 19.25
C SER A 244 -16.09 -2.96 18.97
N ALA A 245 -14.87 -3.32 18.55
CA ALA A 245 -14.48 -4.70 18.35
C ALA A 245 -14.44 -5.48 19.68
N LEU A 246 -13.90 -4.87 20.74
CA LEU A 246 -13.89 -5.44 22.08
C LEU A 246 -15.31 -5.65 22.63
N ASP A 247 -16.23 -4.73 22.39
CA ASP A 247 -17.64 -4.89 22.80
C ASP A 247 -18.32 -6.07 22.11
N ILE A 248 -18.05 -6.28 20.80
CA ILE A 248 -18.56 -7.45 20.06
C ILE A 248 -17.98 -8.74 20.65
N GLN A 249 -16.66 -8.78 20.90
CA GLN A 249 -16.02 -9.94 21.50
C GLN A 249 -16.55 -10.24 22.91
N ARG A 250 -16.76 -9.20 23.74
CA ARG A 250 -17.35 -9.36 25.08
C ARG A 250 -18.74 -9.97 25.02
N LYS A 251 -19.61 -9.51 24.10
CA LYS A 251 -20.93 -10.11 23.90
C LYS A 251 -20.83 -11.57 23.46
N ARG A 252 -19.86 -11.89 22.60
CA ARG A 252 -19.64 -13.26 22.14
C ARG A 252 -19.20 -14.20 23.25
N VAL A 253 -18.34 -13.74 24.16
CA VAL A 253 -17.92 -14.51 25.34
C VAL A 253 -19.13 -14.84 26.21
N LEU A 254 -19.97 -13.85 26.53
CA LEU A 254 -21.18 -14.07 27.34
C LEU A 254 -22.15 -15.08 26.70
N GLU A 255 -22.33 -15.01 25.38
CA GLU A 255 -23.15 -16.00 24.65
C GLU A 255 -22.58 -17.42 24.71
N LEU A 256 -21.25 -17.55 24.63
CA LEU A 256 -20.58 -18.85 24.67
C LEU A 256 -20.59 -19.44 26.08
N GLU A 257 -20.39 -18.63 27.11
CA GLU A 257 -20.50 -19.05 28.51
C GLU A 257 -21.90 -19.58 28.82
N ALA A 258 -22.95 -18.86 28.40
CA ALA A 258 -24.33 -19.31 28.58
C ALA A 258 -24.62 -20.64 27.84
N ARG A 259 -24.06 -20.83 26.64
CA ARG A 259 -24.19 -22.10 25.91
C ARG A 259 -23.42 -23.24 26.56
N LEU A 260 -22.23 -22.95 27.11
CA LEU A 260 -21.41 -23.94 27.80
C LEU A 260 -22.16 -24.49 29.02
N GLU A 261 -22.75 -23.62 29.82
CA GLU A 261 -23.53 -24.02 31.00
C GLU A 261 -24.70 -24.96 30.65
N VAL A 262 -25.42 -24.68 29.55
CA VAL A 262 -26.49 -25.55 29.06
C VAL A 262 -25.94 -26.91 28.63
N LEU A 263 -24.87 -26.93 27.84
CA LEU A 263 -24.26 -28.16 27.34
C LEU A 263 -23.64 -29.01 28.46
N GLU A 264 -23.06 -28.39 29.48
CA GLU A 264 -22.53 -29.08 30.66
C GLU A 264 -23.66 -29.76 31.45
N ASN A 265 -24.80 -29.08 31.62
CA ASN A 265 -25.98 -29.67 32.23
C ASN A 265 -26.54 -30.84 31.40
N GLU A 266 -26.66 -30.68 30.08
CA GLU A 266 -27.10 -31.77 29.19
C GLU A 266 -26.14 -32.96 29.24
N GLN A 267 -24.83 -32.71 29.26
CA GLN A 267 -23.82 -33.74 29.38
C GLN A 267 -23.93 -34.47 30.72
N MET A 268 -24.15 -33.74 31.81
CA MET A 268 -24.35 -34.30 33.15
C MET A 268 -25.56 -35.24 33.16
N ILE A 269 -26.70 -34.78 32.65
CA ILE A 269 -27.92 -35.60 32.56
C ILE A 269 -27.66 -36.85 31.73
N CYS A 270 -27.04 -36.71 30.56
CA CYS A 270 -26.71 -37.85 29.70
C CYS A 270 -25.80 -38.87 30.41
N LYS A 271 -24.79 -38.41 31.16
CA LYS A 271 -23.92 -39.29 31.96
C LYS A 271 -24.69 -40.01 33.05
N THR A 272 -25.52 -39.30 33.80
CA THR A 272 -26.35 -39.90 34.86
C THR A 272 -27.30 -40.95 34.27
N VAL A 273 -27.93 -40.67 33.13
CA VAL A 273 -28.78 -41.64 32.44
C VAL A 273 -27.96 -42.83 31.95
N GLN A 274 -26.79 -42.61 31.35
CA GLN A 274 -25.90 -43.68 30.90
C GLN A 274 -25.48 -44.61 32.05
N GLU A 275 -25.15 -44.04 33.21
CA GLU A 275 -24.81 -44.80 34.42
C GLU A 275 -26.03 -45.54 34.97
N ALA A 276 -27.19 -44.88 35.05
CA ALA A 276 -28.44 -45.45 35.54
C ALA A 276 -28.96 -46.60 34.65
N PHE A 277 -28.77 -46.56 33.34
CA PHE A 277 -29.12 -47.65 32.42
C PHE A 277 -27.93 -48.59 32.12
N GLY A 278 -26.79 -48.38 32.77
CA GLY A 278 -25.62 -49.24 32.66
C GLY A 278 -25.80 -50.58 33.38
N LYS A 279 -24.79 -51.44 33.24
CA LYS A 279 -24.82 -52.81 33.80
C LYS A 279 -25.05 -52.86 35.32
N LYS A 280 -24.61 -51.82 36.04
CA LYS A 280 -24.71 -51.69 37.50
C LYS A 280 -25.84 -50.76 37.97
N GLY A 281 -26.63 -50.23 37.04
CA GLY A 281 -27.67 -49.27 37.33
C GLY A 281 -29.01 -49.93 37.66
N VAL A 282 -30.09 -49.32 37.19
CA VAL A 282 -31.47 -49.81 37.32
C VAL A 282 -31.63 -51.29 36.93
N PRO A 283 -31.02 -51.82 35.85
CA PRO A 283 -31.13 -53.25 35.54
C PRO A 283 -30.62 -54.18 36.64
N ALA A 284 -29.48 -53.87 37.26
CA ALA A 284 -28.94 -54.65 38.38
C ALA A 284 -29.85 -54.54 39.61
N MET A 285 -30.31 -53.33 39.94
CA MET A 285 -31.25 -53.10 41.04
C MET A 285 -32.57 -53.88 40.86
N LEU A 286 -33.09 -53.98 39.63
CA LEU A 286 -34.30 -54.75 39.32
C LEU A 286 -34.08 -56.26 39.50
N ILE A 287 -32.87 -56.76 39.19
CA ILE A 287 -32.50 -58.16 39.43
C ILE A 287 -32.36 -58.41 40.94
N GLU A 288 -31.66 -57.54 41.66
CA GLU A 288 -31.53 -57.58 43.13
C GLU A 288 -32.89 -57.61 43.82
N GLN A 289 -33.84 -56.80 43.36
CA GLN A 289 -35.20 -56.80 43.89
C GLN A 289 -35.99 -58.07 43.54
N ALA A 290 -35.71 -58.73 42.42
CA ALA A 290 -36.44 -59.92 41.98
C ALA A 290 -35.96 -61.21 42.67
N ILE A 291 -34.72 -61.25 43.11
CA ILE A 291 -34.07 -62.47 43.62
C ILE A 291 -34.72 -63.02 44.89
N PRO A 292 -35.04 -62.23 45.93
CA PRO A 292 -35.68 -62.74 47.12
C PRO A 292 -37.01 -63.46 46.83
N ASP A 293 -37.82 -62.90 45.93
CA ASP A 293 -39.09 -63.52 45.51
C ASP A 293 -38.87 -64.83 44.74
N LEU A 294 -37.87 -64.85 43.85
CA LEU A 294 -37.51 -66.04 43.10
C LEU A 294 -36.96 -67.15 44.01
N GLU A 295 -36.08 -66.79 44.95
CA GLU A 295 -35.51 -67.68 45.95
C GLU A 295 -36.59 -68.28 46.85
N TYR A 296 -37.49 -67.44 47.35
CA TYR A 296 -38.62 -67.89 48.16
C TYR A 296 -39.51 -68.88 47.38
N ALA A 297 -39.94 -68.53 46.17
CA ALA A 297 -40.79 -69.39 45.34
C ALA A 297 -40.09 -70.70 44.96
N THR A 298 -38.79 -70.66 44.66
CA THR A 298 -37.98 -71.85 44.32
C THR A 298 -37.87 -72.76 45.54
N ASN A 299 -37.59 -72.21 46.72
CA ASN A 299 -37.43 -72.96 47.96
C ASN A 299 -38.75 -73.55 48.47
N ASP A 300 -39.87 -72.87 48.27
CA ASP A 300 -41.19 -73.42 48.59
C ASP A 300 -41.49 -74.69 47.79
N LEU A 301 -41.19 -74.66 46.48
CA LEU A 301 -41.34 -75.84 45.61
C LEU A 301 -40.34 -76.95 45.99
N LEU A 302 -39.08 -76.60 46.22
CA LEU A 302 -38.05 -77.58 46.60
C LEU A 302 -38.35 -78.26 47.94
N ARG A 303 -38.87 -77.52 48.93
CA ARG A 303 -39.29 -78.10 50.21
C ARG A 303 -40.35 -79.17 50.02
N ARG A 304 -41.34 -78.93 49.15
CA ARG A 304 -42.39 -79.90 48.80
C ARG A 304 -41.86 -81.12 48.03
N MET A 305 -40.87 -80.94 47.16
CA MET A 305 -40.29 -82.01 46.34
C MET A 305 -39.22 -82.86 47.05
N THR A 306 -38.62 -82.33 48.13
CA THR A 306 -37.45 -82.94 48.79
C THR A 306 -37.65 -83.21 50.28
N ASP A 307 -38.86 -83.00 50.81
CA ASP A 307 -39.17 -83.06 52.24
C ASP A 307 -38.29 -82.11 53.08
N GLY A 308 -37.96 -80.94 52.50
CA GLY A 308 -37.14 -79.92 53.15
C GLY A 308 -35.63 -80.16 53.15
N ARG A 309 -35.13 -81.17 52.42
CA ARG A 309 -33.70 -81.52 52.37
C ARG A 309 -32.84 -80.61 51.51
N MET A 310 -33.43 -79.80 50.62
CA MET A 310 -32.69 -78.92 49.71
C MET A 310 -33.23 -77.50 49.73
N ASN A 311 -32.33 -76.52 49.74
CA ASN A 311 -32.64 -75.10 49.53
C ASN A 311 -31.65 -74.50 48.52
N VAL A 312 -32.12 -73.57 47.70
CA VAL A 312 -31.34 -72.74 46.77
C VAL A 312 -31.14 -71.35 47.40
N SER A 313 -29.97 -70.78 47.18
CA SER A 313 -29.66 -69.38 47.45
C SER A 313 -28.96 -68.75 46.26
N PHE A 314 -29.29 -67.49 45.95
CA PHE A 314 -28.62 -66.74 44.87
C PHE A 314 -27.57 -65.80 45.44
N ARG A 315 -26.35 -65.88 44.91
CA ARG A 315 -25.28 -64.91 45.22
C ARG A 315 -25.09 -63.97 44.04
N LEU A 316 -25.23 -62.68 44.31
CA LEU A 316 -25.11 -61.61 43.32
C LEU A 316 -23.69 -61.07 43.13
N GLN A 317 -22.77 -61.54 43.95
CA GLN A 317 -21.41 -61.03 44.01
C GLN A 317 -20.45 -62.19 44.22
N ARG A 318 -19.34 -62.15 43.47
CA ARG A 318 -18.23 -63.09 43.63
C ARG A 318 -16.93 -62.33 43.77
N ALA A 319 -16.15 -62.69 44.79
CA ALA A 319 -14.78 -62.21 44.93
C ALA A 319 -13.90 -62.89 43.86
N THR A 320 -13.18 -62.08 43.08
CA THR A 320 -12.17 -62.60 42.15
C THR A 320 -10.86 -62.90 42.89
N LYS A 321 -9.95 -63.64 42.25
CA LYS A 321 -8.61 -63.93 42.77
C LYS A 321 -7.76 -62.67 43.02
N SER A 322 -8.22 -61.51 42.54
CA SER A 322 -7.58 -60.20 42.66
C SER A 322 -8.27 -59.29 43.69
N ASP A 323 -9.08 -59.86 44.59
CA ASP A 323 -9.83 -59.16 45.66
C ASP A 323 -10.80 -58.07 45.16
N THR A 324 -11.17 -58.14 43.87
CA THR A 324 -12.21 -57.28 43.28
C THR A 324 -13.53 -58.05 43.24
N VAL A 325 -14.58 -57.44 43.78
CA VAL A 325 -15.95 -57.99 43.77
C VAL A 325 -16.56 -57.76 42.39
N VAL A 326 -16.97 -58.84 41.73
CA VAL A 326 -17.65 -58.80 40.44
C VAL A 326 -19.11 -59.17 40.65
N GLU A 327 -20.01 -58.40 40.04
CA GLU A 327 -21.44 -58.72 39.98
C GLU A 327 -21.64 -59.95 39.10
N THR A 328 -22.19 -61.02 39.68
CA THR A 328 -22.45 -62.30 39.02
C THR A 328 -23.68 -62.91 39.65
N LEU A 329 -24.51 -63.64 38.91
CA LEU A 329 -25.61 -64.41 39.48
C LEU A 329 -25.17 -65.88 39.64
N GLU A 330 -24.70 -66.25 40.82
CA GLU A 330 -24.36 -67.64 41.17
C GLU A 330 -25.51 -68.31 41.90
N VAL A 331 -25.74 -69.59 41.59
CA VAL A 331 -26.76 -70.42 42.24
C VAL A 331 -26.06 -71.41 43.15
N GLU A 332 -26.29 -71.30 44.44
CA GLU A 332 -25.79 -72.24 45.44
C GLU A 332 -26.94 -73.08 45.99
N ILE A 333 -26.69 -74.36 46.19
CA ILE A 333 -27.65 -75.28 46.78
C ILE A 333 -27.09 -75.73 48.12
N SER A 334 -27.94 -75.79 49.14
CA SER A 334 -27.63 -76.34 50.45
C SER A 334 -28.45 -77.60 50.68
N ASP A 335 -27.77 -78.66 51.12
CA ASP A 335 -28.35 -79.94 51.53
C ASP A 335 -27.74 -80.43 52.86
N GLU A 336 -27.99 -81.70 53.22
CA GLU A 336 -27.47 -82.36 54.42
C GLU A 336 -25.93 -82.46 54.48
N LEU A 337 -25.25 -82.39 53.33
CA LEU A 337 -23.79 -82.46 53.18
C LEU A 337 -23.14 -81.06 53.13
N GLY A 338 -23.95 -80.00 53.11
CA GLY A 338 -23.52 -78.60 53.14
C GLY A 338 -23.90 -77.80 51.89
N THR A 339 -23.36 -76.59 51.78
CA THR A 339 -23.61 -75.68 50.65
C THR A 339 -22.58 -75.86 49.55
N ARG A 340 -23.02 -76.14 48.33
CA ARG A 340 -22.17 -76.43 47.17
C ARG A 340 -22.70 -75.74 45.92
N ASN A 341 -21.82 -75.53 44.94
CA ASN A 341 -22.20 -74.98 43.64
C ASN A 341 -23.11 -75.98 42.90
N TYR A 342 -24.10 -75.47 42.17
CA TYR A 342 -25.00 -76.25 41.31
C TYR A 342 -24.30 -77.34 40.49
N ASP A 343 -23.10 -77.05 39.96
CA ASP A 343 -22.33 -77.97 39.11
C ASP A 343 -21.92 -79.29 39.79
N LEU A 344 -21.98 -79.38 41.12
CA LEU A 344 -21.53 -80.53 41.91
C LEU A 344 -22.65 -81.51 42.29
N TYR A 345 -23.90 -81.22 41.91
CA TYR A 345 -25.06 -82.03 42.26
C TYR A 345 -25.31 -83.17 41.27
N SER A 346 -25.88 -84.28 41.76
CA SER A 346 -26.22 -85.42 40.91
C SER A 346 -27.32 -85.06 39.89
N GLY A 347 -27.42 -85.82 38.79
CA GLY A 347 -28.36 -85.52 37.70
C GLY A 347 -29.83 -85.42 38.13
N GLY A 348 -30.24 -86.17 39.15
CA GLY A 348 -31.60 -86.12 39.71
C GLY A 348 -31.84 -84.95 40.67
N GLU A 349 -30.83 -84.57 41.46
CA GLU A 349 -30.90 -83.42 42.37
C GLU A 349 -30.88 -82.10 41.59
N ALA A 350 -29.97 -81.98 40.63
CA ALA A 350 -29.90 -80.85 39.72
C ALA A 350 -31.21 -80.70 38.91
N PHE A 351 -31.85 -81.81 38.54
CA PHE A 351 -33.15 -81.77 37.87
C PHE A 351 -34.24 -81.13 38.75
N ARG A 352 -34.39 -81.55 40.01
CA ARG A 352 -35.38 -80.97 40.94
C ARG A 352 -35.17 -79.48 41.15
N VAL A 353 -33.91 -79.06 41.30
CA VAL A 353 -33.53 -77.65 41.39
C VAL A 353 -33.89 -76.89 40.12
N ASN A 354 -33.54 -77.39 38.95
CA ASN A 354 -33.91 -76.77 37.68
C ASN A 354 -35.42 -76.68 37.48
N PHE A 355 -36.14 -77.73 37.85
CA PHE A 355 -37.59 -77.80 37.71
C PHE A 355 -38.26 -76.78 38.63
N ALA A 356 -37.92 -76.77 39.92
CA ALA A 356 -38.41 -75.79 40.88
C ALA A 356 -38.07 -74.35 40.45
N LEU A 357 -36.85 -74.10 39.99
CA LEU A 357 -36.41 -72.77 39.55
C LEU A 357 -37.19 -72.29 38.31
N ARG A 358 -37.39 -73.17 37.31
CA ARG A 358 -38.15 -72.83 36.09
C ARG A 358 -39.62 -72.56 36.41
N VAL A 359 -40.22 -73.36 37.29
CA VAL A 359 -41.61 -73.15 37.72
C VAL A 359 -41.72 -71.85 38.52
N ALA A 360 -40.84 -71.61 39.48
CA ALA A 360 -40.80 -70.37 40.26
C ALA A 360 -40.62 -69.14 39.37
N LEU A 361 -39.70 -69.19 38.40
CA LEU A 361 -39.50 -68.10 37.44
C LEU A 361 -40.75 -67.86 36.58
N SER A 362 -41.41 -68.93 36.12
CA SER A 362 -42.65 -68.84 35.35
C SER A 362 -43.79 -68.25 36.18
N GLN A 363 -43.90 -68.63 37.45
CA GLN A 363 -44.87 -68.05 38.38
C GLN A 363 -44.58 -66.56 38.63
N LEU A 364 -43.32 -66.19 38.83
CA LEU A 364 -42.90 -64.80 39.06
C LEU A 364 -43.20 -63.91 37.84
N LEU A 365 -42.85 -64.36 36.63
CA LEU A 365 -43.14 -63.64 35.39
C LEU A 365 -44.66 -63.47 35.18
N THR A 366 -45.44 -64.53 35.42
CA THR A 366 -46.90 -64.50 35.24
C THR A 366 -47.57 -63.58 36.26
N ARG A 367 -47.12 -63.61 37.54
CA ARG A 367 -47.61 -62.70 38.59
C ARG A 367 -47.30 -61.24 38.27
N ARG A 368 -46.10 -60.93 37.77
CA ARG A 368 -45.74 -59.56 37.32
C ARG A 368 -46.61 -59.07 36.16
N ALA A 369 -47.06 -59.97 35.29
CA ALA A 369 -48.02 -59.68 34.23
C ALA A 369 -49.48 -59.58 34.71
N GLY A 370 -49.74 -59.70 36.02
CA GLY A 370 -51.09 -59.65 36.60
C GLY A 370 -51.93 -60.91 36.36
N ALA A 371 -51.31 -62.02 35.97
CA ALA A 371 -51.97 -63.28 35.67
C ALA A 371 -51.57 -64.38 36.67
N ARG A 372 -52.27 -65.52 36.63
CA ARG A 372 -51.91 -66.73 37.37
C ARG A 372 -51.45 -67.80 36.38
N LEU A 373 -50.37 -68.50 36.71
CA LEU A 373 -49.90 -69.65 35.94
C LEU A 373 -50.87 -70.81 36.16
N ARG A 374 -51.68 -71.12 35.14
CA ARG A 374 -52.75 -72.14 35.23
C ARG A 374 -52.39 -73.45 34.57
N THR A 375 -51.62 -73.40 33.47
CA THR A 375 -51.25 -74.58 32.71
C THR A 375 -49.73 -74.73 32.69
N LEU A 376 -49.23 -75.90 33.06
CA LEU A 376 -47.82 -76.27 32.91
C LEU A 376 -47.71 -77.35 31.83
N VAL A 377 -46.94 -77.08 30.78
CA VAL A 377 -46.60 -78.08 29.77
C VAL A 377 -45.13 -78.45 29.95
N ILE A 378 -44.87 -79.74 30.17
CA ILE A 378 -43.53 -80.28 30.29
C ILE A 378 -43.31 -81.20 29.11
N ASP A 379 -42.49 -80.74 28.16
CA ASP A 379 -42.17 -81.47 26.95
C ASP A 379 -40.80 -82.15 27.10
N GLU A 380 -40.79 -83.48 26.94
CA GLU A 380 -39.61 -84.34 26.81
C GLU A 380 -38.35 -83.83 27.52
N GLY A 381 -38.34 -83.93 28.87
CA GLY A 381 -37.23 -83.50 29.72
C GLY A 381 -36.62 -84.63 30.55
N PHE A 382 -37.01 -85.88 30.29
CA PHE A 382 -36.88 -86.98 31.27
C PHE A 382 -36.04 -88.16 30.78
N GLY A 383 -35.65 -88.19 29.50
CA GLY A 383 -34.91 -89.28 28.88
C GLY A 383 -33.46 -89.44 29.36
N SER A 384 -32.89 -88.43 30.01
CA SER A 384 -31.54 -88.48 30.59
C SER A 384 -31.50 -88.95 32.05
N GLN A 385 -32.66 -89.30 32.64
CA GLN A 385 -32.77 -89.73 34.04
C GLN A 385 -32.83 -91.26 34.13
N ASP A 386 -32.24 -91.82 35.18
CA ASP A 386 -32.34 -93.25 35.49
C ASP A 386 -33.73 -93.61 36.05
N ALA A 387 -34.03 -94.90 36.26
CA ALA A 387 -35.31 -95.36 36.79
C ALA A 387 -35.69 -94.64 38.10
N THR A 388 -34.72 -94.49 39.01
CA THR A 388 -34.86 -93.74 40.28
C THR A 388 -35.19 -92.27 40.05
N GLY A 389 -34.51 -91.60 39.10
CA GLY A 389 -34.75 -90.21 38.75
C GLY A 389 -36.14 -89.97 38.15
N ARG A 390 -36.66 -90.92 37.37
CA ARG A 390 -38.02 -90.87 36.80
C ARG A 390 -39.12 -91.00 37.85
N GLU A 391 -38.97 -91.90 38.82
CA GLU A 391 -39.91 -92.02 39.95
C GLU A 391 -39.95 -90.73 40.78
N ARG A 392 -38.76 -90.23 41.14
CA ARG A 392 -38.57 -88.98 41.88
C ARG A 392 -39.15 -87.75 41.17
N LEU A 393 -39.29 -87.82 39.85
CA LEU A 393 -39.84 -86.77 39.01
C LEU A 393 -41.37 -86.79 39.01
N VAL A 394 -41.98 -87.97 38.90
CA VAL A 394 -43.43 -88.14 39.09
C VAL A 394 -43.83 -87.58 40.45
N GLU A 395 -43.08 -87.92 41.50
CA GLU A 395 -43.30 -87.38 42.85
C GLU A 395 -43.22 -85.86 42.86
N SER A 396 -42.23 -85.28 42.19
CA SER A 396 -42.05 -83.82 42.12
C SER A 396 -43.21 -83.13 41.39
N ILE A 397 -43.69 -83.69 40.28
CA ILE A 397 -44.86 -83.18 39.55
C ILE A 397 -46.12 -83.30 40.40
N ARG A 398 -46.34 -84.43 41.07
CA ARG A 398 -47.48 -84.63 41.97
C ARG A 398 -47.46 -83.64 43.14
N SER A 399 -46.30 -83.32 43.69
CA SER A 399 -46.15 -82.38 44.82
C SER A 399 -46.59 -80.94 44.51
N ILE A 400 -46.67 -80.59 43.22
CA ILE A 400 -47.09 -79.26 42.74
C ILE A 400 -48.39 -79.31 41.94
N GLN A 401 -49.05 -80.47 41.86
CA GLN A 401 -50.22 -80.67 41.01
C GLN A 401 -51.35 -79.66 41.33
N ASP A 402 -51.55 -79.37 42.61
CA ASP A 402 -52.60 -78.45 43.08
C ASP A 402 -52.29 -76.96 42.79
N ASP A 403 -51.06 -76.64 42.39
CA ASP A 403 -50.69 -75.27 42.02
C ASP A 403 -51.22 -74.88 40.63
N PHE A 404 -51.62 -75.86 39.81
CA PHE A 404 -52.00 -75.71 38.41
C PHE A 404 -53.39 -76.30 38.11
N ASP A 405 -54.12 -75.68 37.19
CA ASP A 405 -55.39 -76.21 36.69
C ASP A 405 -55.16 -77.41 35.75
N LEU A 406 -54.03 -77.43 35.04
CA LEU A 406 -53.66 -78.49 34.10
C LEU A 406 -52.14 -78.65 34.00
N ILE A 407 -51.64 -79.86 34.25
CA ILE A 407 -50.25 -80.24 33.93
C ILE A 407 -50.28 -81.24 32.77
N LEU A 408 -49.66 -80.88 31.64
CA LEU A 408 -49.46 -81.76 30.49
C LEU A 408 -48.02 -82.24 30.47
N VAL A 409 -47.83 -83.55 30.51
CA VAL A 409 -46.51 -84.19 30.44
C VAL A 409 -46.41 -84.94 29.12
N VAL A 410 -45.46 -84.55 28.28
CA VAL A 410 -45.18 -85.24 27.00
C VAL A 410 -43.96 -86.12 27.19
N THR A 411 -44.12 -87.42 26.98
CA THR A 411 -43.04 -88.40 27.13
C THR A 411 -43.21 -89.62 26.23
N HIS A 412 -42.10 -90.13 25.70
CA HIS A 412 -41.99 -91.40 25.00
C HIS A 412 -41.67 -92.59 25.95
N ILE A 413 -41.55 -92.32 27.25
CA ILE A 413 -41.18 -93.32 28.26
C ILE A 413 -42.43 -94.00 28.81
N ASP A 414 -42.53 -95.32 28.61
CA ASP A 414 -43.69 -96.09 29.02
C ASP A 414 -43.92 -96.06 30.54
N GLU A 415 -42.87 -96.16 31.37
CA GLU A 415 -43.01 -96.15 32.83
C GLU A 415 -43.54 -94.79 33.36
N LEU A 416 -43.18 -93.69 32.69
CA LEU A 416 -43.65 -92.36 33.07
C LEU A 416 -45.11 -92.15 32.64
N ARG A 417 -45.50 -92.70 31.48
CA ARG A 417 -46.89 -92.67 31.00
C ARG A 417 -47.83 -93.36 31.99
N GLU A 418 -47.45 -94.53 32.50
CA GLU A 418 -48.28 -95.32 33.43
C GLU A 418 -48.45 -94.68 34.81
N ALA A 419 -47.57 -93.75 35.18
CA ALA A 419 -47.63 -93.04 36.45
C ALA A 419 -48.75 -91.98 36.54
N PHE A 420 -49.36 -91.60 35.42
CA PHE A 420 -50.41 -90.59 35.37
C PHE A 420 -51.77 -91.18 34.97
N PRO A 421 -52.87 -90.68 35.58
CA PRO A 421 -54.19 -91.31 35.46
C PRO A 421 -54.87 -91.12 34.10
N ALA A 422 -54.54 -90.06 33.35
CA ALA A 422 -55.10 -89.77 32.04
C ALA A 422 -53.99 -89.72 30.99
N GLN A 423 -54.17 -90.44 29.89
CA GLN A 423 -53.13 -90.63 28.88
C GLN A 423 -53.63 -90.24 27.49
N ILE A 424 -52.86 -89.42 26.78
CA ILE A 424 -53.08 -89.13 25.36
C ILE A 424 -52.02 -89.90 24.58
N ALA A 425 -52.38 -91.07 24.07
CA ALA A 425 -51.48 -91.93 23.33
C ALA A 425 -51.49 -91.58 21.83
N VAL A 426 -50.32 -91.23 21.30
CA VAL A 426 -50.11 -90.88 19.89
C VAL A 426 -49.37 -92.02 19.20
N GLN A 427 -50.01 -92.68 18.24
CA GLN A 427 -49.44 -93.78 17.45
C GLN A 427 -49.21 -93.34 15.99
N LYS A 428 -47.97 -93.46 15.51
CA LYS A 428 -47.61 -93.21 14.11
C LYS A 428 -47.99 -94.42 13.24
N ASN A 429 -48.75 -94.18 12.19
CA ASN A 429 -49.14 -95.16 11.17
C ASN A 429 -48.57 -94.75 9.81
N ALA A 430 -48.66 -95.63 8.80
CA ALA A 430 -48.15 -95.35 7.45
C ALA A 430 -48.76 -94.08 6.81
N ASP A 431 -50.00 -93.72 7.18
CA ASP A 431 -50.75 -92.58 6.64
C ASP A 431 -50.74 -91.33 7.55
N GLY A 432 -50.02 -91.32 8.67
CA GLY A 432 -49.98 -90.18 9.61
C GLY A 432 -49.86 -90.58 11.08
N ALA A 433 -50.53 -89.86 11.97
CA ALA A 433 -50.60 -90.20 13.40
C ALA A 433 -52.06 -90.28 13.87
N THR A 434 -52.36 -91.28 14.69
CA THR A 434 -53.65 -91.46 15.35
C THR A 434 -53.50 -91.15 16.83
N VAL A 435 -54.51 -90.50 17.42
CA VAL A 435 -54.53 -90.11 18.83
C VAL A 435 -55.66 -90.86 19.52
N SER A 436 -55.37 -91.47 20.67
CA SER A 436 -56.35 -92.11 21.53
C SER A 436 -56.20 -91.57 22.96
N ILE A 437 -57.32 -91.45 23.66
CA ILE A 437 -57.35 -91.03 25.06
C ILE A 437 -57.68 -92.26 25.91
N ARG A 438 -56.86 -92.54 26.91
CA ARG A 438 -57.04 -93.62 27.88
C ARG A 438 -57.18 -93.09 29.29
#